data_AF-A0A964FEP7-F1
#
_entry.id   AF-A0A964FEP7-F1
#
_cell.length_a   1.000
_cell.length_b   1.000
_cell.length_c   1.000
_cell.angle_alpha   90.00
_cell.angle_beta   90.00
_cell.angle_gamma   90.00
#
_symmetry.space_group_name_H-M   'P 1'
#
loop_
_entity.id
_entity.type
_entity.pdbx_description
1 polymer ?
#
loop_
_entity_poly.entity_id
_entity_poly.type
_entity_poly.pdbx_seq_one_letter_code
_entity_poly.pdbx_strand_id
1 'polypeptide(L)'
;MLNPNSIAHTVGVLSLVTSLTILFPTLVNTFKITTSNSNRLTLKISHLGILLTICLGLIHGLLITQNTNIDFYKINTYWIYGGGLFVFNLLIFLAFTFSELKRDLKKLNYFNYAVLLLLVCHVGTKIIF
;
A
#
# COMPACT_ATOMS: atom_id res chain seq x y z
N MET A 1 -12.33 27.04 -0.08
CA MET A 1 -11.01 26.45 0.24
C MET A 1 -11.20 24.96 0.48
N LEU A 2 -10.42 24.09 -0.16
CA LEU A 2 -10.46 22.66 0.13
C LEU A 2 -9.86 22.42 1.53
N ASN A 3 -10.55 21.67 2.38
CA ASN A 3 -10.05 21.31 3.70
C ASN A 3 -8.88 20.33 3.54
N PRO A 4 -7.67 20.63 4.04
CA PRO A 4 -6.49 19.81 3.79
C PRO A 4 -6.60 18.41 4.41
N ASN A 5 -7.42 18.24 5.47
CA ASN A 5 -7.73 16.92 6.01
C ASN A 5 -8.59 16.10 5.05
N SER A 6 -9.56 16.73 4.38
CA SER A 6 -10.41 16.06 3.38
C SER A 6 -9.58 15.59 2.17
N ILE A 7 -8.61 16.41 1.73
CA ILE A 7 -7.65 16.03 0.69
C ILE A 7 -6.82 14.83 1.16
N ALA A 8 -6.30 14.87 2.39
CA ALA A 8 -5.50 13.78 2.94
C ALA A 8 -6.27 12.45 2.96
N HIS A 9 -7.54 12.46 3.39
CA HIS A 9 -8.40 11.28 3.35
C HIS A 9 -8.65 10.78 1.93
N THR A 10 -8.94 11.68 0.99
CA THR A 10 -9.18 11.32 -0.42
C THR A 10 -7.95 10.66 -1.04
N VAL A 11 -6.77 11.23 -0.82
CA VAL A 11 -5.50 10.68 -1.29
C VAL A 11 -5.21 9.32 -0.63
N GLY A 12 -5.53 9.17 0.67
CA GLY A 12 -5.40 7.90 1.38
C GLY A 12 -6.28 6.80 0.79
N VAL A 13 -7.54 7.10 0.49
CA VAL A 13 -8.46 6.17 -0.18
C VAL A 13 -7.95 5.82 -1.59
N LEU A 14 -7.43 6.79 -2.34
CA LEU A 14 -6.87 6.53 -3.67
C LEU A 14 -5.61 5.65 -3.60
N SER A 15 -4.75 5.85 -2.59
CA SER A 15 -3.61 4.96 -2.30
C SER A 15 -4.08 3.54 -2.01
N LEU A 16 -5.16 3.39 -1.23
CA LEU A 16 -5.75 2.08 -0.94
C LEU A 16 -6.30 1.40 -2.19
N VAL A 17 -7.06 2.09 -3.03
CA VAL A 17 -7.60 1.54 -4.29
C VAL A 17 -6.48 1.12 -5.23
N THR A 18 -5.44 1.95 -5.36
CA THR A 18 -4.29 1.62 -6.22
C THR A 18 -3.49 0.45 -5.67
N SER A 19 -3.42 0.25 -4.35
CA SER A 19 -2.73 -0.89 -3.73
C SER A 19 -3.34 -2.25 -4.12
N LEU A 20 -4.60 -2.30 -4.53
CA LEU A 20 -5.23 -3.55 -5.02
C LEU A 20 -4.56 -4.08 -6.29
N THR A 21 -3.95 -3.19 -7.09
CA THR A 21 -3.21 -3.58 -8.30
C THR A 21 -1.94 -4.38 -7.98
N ILE A 22 -1.42 -4.29 -6.74
CA ILE A 22 -0.29 -5.08 -6.23
C ILE A 22 -0.67 -6.56 -6.14
N LEU A 23 -1.94 -6.86 -5.85
CA LEU A 23 -2.48 -8.22 -5.72
C LEU A 23 -2.81 -8.87 -7.07
N PHE A 24 -2.89 -8.06 -8.13
CA PHE A 24 -3.32 -8.50 -9.45
C PHE A 24 -2.53 -9.70 -10.02
N PRO A 25 -1.19 -9.78 -9.90
CA PRO A 25 -0.42 -10.93 -10.39
C PRO A 25 -0.77 -12.19 -9.61
N THR A 26 -0.97 -12.03 -8.30
CA THR A 26 -1.37 -13.09 -7.38
C THR A 26 -2.72 -13.67 -7.80
N LEU A 27 -3.74 -12.81 -7.97
CA LEU A 27 -5.09 -13.22 -8.36
C LEU A 27 -5.10 -13.94 -9.72
N VAL A 28 -4.42 -13.38 -10.72
CA VAL A 28 -4.35 -13.98 -12.07
C VAL A 28 -3.70 -15.37 -12.03
N ASN A 29 -2.68 -15.56 -11.19
CA ASN A 29 -2.03 -16.85 -11.00
C ASN A 29 -2.96 -17.86 -10.27
N THR A 30 -3.67 -17.44 -9.23
CA THR A 30 -4.59 -18.32 -8.48
C THR A 30 -5.74 -18.81 -9.34
N PHE A 31 -6.29 -17.96 -10.20
CA PHE A 31 -7.38 -18.32 -11.11
C PHE A 31 -6.90 -19.05 -12.39
N LYS A 32 -5.59 -19.32 -12.53
CA LYS A 32 -4.99 -19.96 -13.72
C LYS A 32 -5.38 -19.29 -15.05
N ILE A 33 -5.56 -17.96 -15.06
CA ILE A 33 -5.94 -17.17 -16.26
C ILE A 33 -4.72 -16.96 -17.20
N THR A 34 -3.64 -17.71 -16.99
CA THR A 34 -2.32 -17.38 -17.53
C THR A 34 -2.16 -17.81 -18.98
N THR A 35 -2.13 -16.83 -19.89
CA THR A 35 -1.44 -16.91 -21.19
C THR A 35 -0.09 -16.19 -21.10
N SER A 36 0.90 -16.60 -21.90
CA SER A 36 2.27 -16.03 -21.89
C SER A 36 2.30 -14.48 -21.95
N ASN A 37 1.43 -13.88 -22.75
CA ASN A 37 1.32 -12.41 -22.88
C ASN A 37 0.63 -11.74 -21.68
N SER A 38 -0.35 -12.40 -21.05
CA SER A 38 -1.09 -11.88 -19.90
C SER A 38 -0.16 -11.65 -18.70
N ASN A 39 0.81 -12.54 -18.47
CA ASN A 39 1.72 -12.47 -17.33
C ASN A 39 2.69 -11.27 -17.38
N ARG A 40 3.12 -10.84 -18.57
CA ARG A 40 4.01 -9.69 -18.71
C ARG A 40 3.26 -8.37 -18.48
N LEU A 41 2.01 -8.31 -18.93
CA LEU A 41 1.17 -7.11 -18.76
C LEU A 41 0.76 -6.93 -17.30
N THR A 42 0.35 -8.01 -16.62
CA THR A 42 0.00 -7.97 -15.19
C THR A 42 1.16 -7.49 -14.33
N LEU A 43 2.37 -8.00 -14.54
CA LEU A 43 3.56 -7.56 -13.80
C LEU A 43 3.88 -6.07 -14.04
N LYS A 44 3.68 -5.55 -15.25
CA LYS A 44 3.86 -4.11 -15.55
C LYS A 44 2.82 -3.25 -14.84
N ILE A 45 1.55 -3.66 -14.88
CA ILE A 45 0.44 -2.97 -14.22
C ILE A 45 0.69 -2.92 -12.72
N SER A 46 1.11 -4.03 -12.11
CA SER A 46 1.40 -4.07 -10.67
C SER A 46 2.60 -3.22 -10.29
N HIS A 47 3.64 -3.16 -11.11
CA HIS A 47 4.78 -2.27 -10.85
C HIS A 47 4.37 -0.78 -10.88
N LEU A 48 3.59 -0.38 -11.88
CA LEU A 48 3.01 0.98 -11.93
C LEU A 48 2.09 1.24 -10.75
N GLY A 49 1.30 0.24 -10.38
CA GLY A 49 0.47 0.21 -9.19
C GLY A 49 1.22 0.52 -7.91
N ILE A 50 2.31 -0.21 -7.65
CA ILE A 50 3.19 -0.02 -6.49
C ILE A 50 3.70 1.43 -6.45
N LEU A 51 4.21 1.95 -7.57
CA LEU A 51 4.72 3.32 -7.65
C LEU A 51 3.64 4.35 -7.34
N LEU A 52 2.44 4.18 -7.90
CA LEU A 52 1.32 5.08 -7.67
C LEU A 52 0.85 5.03 -6.21
N THR A 53 0.77 3.83 -5.63
CA THR A 53 0.43 3.63 -4.22
C THR A 53 1.43 4.31 -3.29
N ILE A 54 2.74 4.22 -3.59
CA ILE A 54 3.79 4.90 -2.81
C ILE A 54 3.66 6.41 -2.93
N CYS A 55 3.50 6.95 -4.16
CA CYS A 55 3.36 8.39 -4.36
C CYS A 55 2.15 8.96 -3.60
N LEU A 56 0.99 8.32 -3.74
CA LEU A 56 -0.22 8.72 -3.01
C LEU A 56 -0.08 8.51 -1.50
N GLY A 57 0.52 7.39 -1.07
CA GLY A 57 0.76 7.10 0.36
C GLY A 57 1.68 8.12 1.02
N LEU A 58 2.71 8.59 0.30
CA LEU A 58 3.61 9.64 0.75
C LEU A 58 2.87 10.97 0.89
N ILE A 59 2.10 11.38 -0.12
CA ILE A 59 1.30 12.61 -0.07
C ILE A 59 0.29 12.53 1.08
N HIS A 60 -0.39 11.40 1.25
CA HIS A 60 -1.30 11.15 2.37
C HIS A 60 -0.60 11.32 3.72
N GLY A 61 0.53 10.65 3.92
CA GLY A 61 1.31 10.72 5.15
C GLY A 61 1.82 12.13 5.45
N LEU A 62 2.34 12.84 4.45
CA LEU A 62 2.82 14.22 4.60
C LEU A 62 1.68 15.17 4.99
N LEU A 63 0.55 15.12 4.29
CA LEU A 63 -0.61 15.98 4.61
C LEU A 63 -1.12 15.73 6.03
N ILE A 64 -1.15 14.47 6.46
CA ILE A 64 -1.58 14.10 7.79
C ILE A 64 -0.59 14.63 8.85
N THR A 65 0.71 14.42 8.66
CA THR A 65 1.75 14.83 9.62
C THR A 65 1.93 16.34 9.73
N GLN A 66 1.66 17.10 8.66
CA GLN A 66 1.74 18.56 8.67
C GLN A 66 0.53 19.23 9.31
N ASN A 67 -0.66 18.61 9.25
CA ASN A 67 -1.91 19.20 9.74
C ASN A 67 -2.32 18.73 11.13
N THR A 68 -1.55 17.84 11.76
CA THR A 68 -1.88 17.31 13.09
C THR A 68 -0.69 17.42 14.03
N ASN A 69 -0.96 17.80 15.28
CA ASN A 69 0.04 17.78 16.32
C ASN A 69 0.17 16.34 16.84
N ILE A 70 1.12 15.59 16.29
CA ILE A 70 1.27 14.15 16.54
C ILE A 70 2.12 13.94 17.79
N ASP A 71 1.51 13.36 18.83
CA ASP A 71 2.20 12.90 20.03
C ASP A 71 2.50 11.41 19.94
N PHE A 72 3.70 11.06 19.47
CA PHE A 72 4.12 9.66 19.33
C PHE A 72 4.28 8.90 20.66
N TYR A 73 4.23 9.59 21.82
CA TYR A 73 4.28 8.93 23.13
C TYR A 73 2.91 8.38 23.55
N LYS A 74 1.82 8.80 22.90
CA LYS A 74 0.49 8.22 23.13
C LYS A 74 0.32 6.96 22.29
N ILE A 75 -0.04 5.86 22.95
CA ILE A 75 -0.16 4.53 22.33
C ILE A 75 -1.13 4.53 21.13
N ASN A 76 -2.28 5.21 21.23
CA ASN A 76 -3.27 5.28 20.14
C ASN A 76 -2.70 6.02 18.92
N THR A 77 -2.03 7.15 19.18
CA THR A 77 -1.38 7.97 18.17
C THR A 77 -0.26 7.17 17.49
N TYR A 78 0.58 6.49 18.28
CA TYR A 78 1.65 5.64 17.76
C TYR A 78 1.14 4.56 16.81
N TRP A 79 0.10 3.80 17.16
CA TRP A 79 -0.40 2.73 16.31
C TRP A 79 -0.99 3.24 14.99
N ILE A 80 -1.70 4.37 15.02
CA ILE A 80 -2.29 4.97 13.82
C ILE A 80 -1.20 5.44 12.85
N TYR A 81 -0.26 6.27 13.34
CA TYR A 81 0.74 6.90 12.47
C TYR A 81 1.93 5.97 12.20
N GLY A 82 2.40 5.25 13.21
CA GLY A 82 3.47 4.26 13.10
C GLY A 82 3.07 3.07 12.23
N GLY A 83 1.83 2.60 12.32
CA GLY A 83 1.30 1.56 11.43
C GLY A 83 1.33 1.98 9.96
N GLY A 84 0.93 3.23 9.66
CA GLY A 84 0.98 3.77 8.31
C GLY A 84 2.41 3.90 7.79
N LEU A 85 3.32 4.39 8.63
CA LEU A 85 4.74 4.53 8.30
C LEU A 85 5.40 3.17 8.05
N PHE A 86 5.02 2.14 8.81
CA PHE A 86 5.50 0.77 8.62
C PHE A 86 5.01 0.17 7.30
N VAL A 87 3.71 0.28 6.99
CA VAL A 87 3.14 -0.14 5.70
C VAL A 87 3.84 0.56 4.53
N PHE A 88 4.07 1.87 4.66
CA PHE A 88 4.74 2.66 3.64
C PHE A 88 6.18 2.19 3.36
N ASN A 89 6.96 1.93 4.41
CA ASN A 89 8.31 1.38 4.24
C ASN A 89 8.30 -0.01 3.60
N LEU A 90 7.31 -0.83 3.94
CA LEU A 90 7.16 -2.17 3.38
C LEU A 90 6.80 -2.12 1.87
N LEU A 91 5.98 -1.16 1.46
CA LEU A 91 5.70 -0.86 0.06
C LEU A 91 6.94 -0.34 -0.70
N ILE A 92 7.73 0.54 -0.09
CA ILE A 92 9.01 0.99 -0.67
C ILE A 92 9.95 -0.20 -0.87
N PHE A 93 10.09 -1.04 0.15
CA PHE A 93 10.90 -2.25 0.05
C PHE A 93 10.40 -3.16 -1.08
N LEU A 94 9.08 -3.32 -1.23
CA LEU A 94 8.49 -4.07 -2.34
C LEU A 94 8.87 -3.46 -3.69
N ALA A 95 8.79 -2.14 -3.84
CA ALA A 95 9.13 -1.46 -5.09
C ALA A 95 10.58 -1.73 -5.52
N PHE A 96 11.52 -1.64 -4.57
CA PHE A 96 12.93 -1.90 -4.85
C PHE A 96 13.22 -3.37 -5.13
N THR A 97 12.57 -4.28 -4.42
CA THR A 97 12.82 -5.73 -4.52
C THR A 97 11.90 -6.44 -5.52
N PHE A 98 10.99 -5.72 -6.18
CA PHE A 98 10.02 -6.29 -7.11
C PHE A 98 10.69 -7.05 -8.26
N SER A 99 11.85 -6.57 -8.71
CA SER A 99 12.58 -7.14 -9.84
C SER A 99 13.14 -8.54 -9.53
N GLU A 100 13.48 -8.78 -8.27
CA GLU A 100 13.96 -10.02 -7.71
C GLU A 100 12.78 -10.92 -7.31
N LEU A 101 11.79 -10.39 -6.60
CA LEU A 101 10.64 -11.15 -6.10
C LEU A 101 9.75 -11.66 -7.24
N LYS A 102 9.64 -10.96 -8.38
CA LYS A 102 8.85 -11.45 -9.53
C LYS A 102 9.37 -12.78 -10.11
N ARG A 103 10.61 -13.17 -9.81
CA ARG A 103 11.17 -14.48 -10.21
C ARG A 103 10.69 -15.62 -9.32
N ASP A 104 10.30 -15.32 -8.08
CA ASP A 104 9.78 -16.27 -7.09
C ASP A 104 8.37 -15.83 -6.67
N LEU A 105 7.37 -16.25 -7.45
CA LEU A 105 5.97 -15.88 -7.23
C LEU A 105 5.47 -16.27 -5.83
N LYS A 106 6.02 -17.32 -5.22
CA LYS A 106 5.63 -17.74 -3.86
C LYS A 106 6.06 -16.69 -2.84
N LYS A 107 7.29 -16.20 -2.91
CA LYS A 107 7.78 -15.11 -2.05
C LYS A 107 7.02 -13.81 -2.29
N LEU A 108 6.77 -13.46 -3.56
CA LEU A 108 5.97 -12.28 -3.91
C LEU A 108 4.58 -12.34 -3.28
N ASN A 109 3.92 -13.50 -3.33
CA ASN A 109 2.59 -13.67 -2.73
C ASN A 109 2.62 -13.53 -1.20
N TYR A 110 3.58 -14.16 -0.50
CA TYR A 110 3.71 -13.99 0.95
C TYR A 110 3.95 -12.53 1.35
N PHE A 111 4.80 -11.83 0.58
CA PHE A 111 5.07 -10.43 0.82
C PHE A 111 3.80 -9.58 0.61
N ASN A 112 3.07 -9.83 -0.48
CA ASN A 112 1.80 -9.16 -0.76
C ASN A 112 0.76 -9.40 0.35
N TYR A 113 0.67 -10.63 0.90
CA TYR A 113 -0.22 -10.91 2.02
C TYR A 113 0.19 -10.17 3.29
N ALA A 114 1.49 -10.04 3.57
CA ALA A 114 1.99 -9.26 4.70
C ALA A 114 1.65 -7.76 4.55
N VAL A 115 1.87 -7.18 3.37
CA VAL A 115 1.47 -5.80 3.04
C VAL A 115 -0.04 -5.62 3.24
N LEU A 116 -0.84 -6.54 2.71
CA LEU A 116 -2.30 -6.47 2.81
C LEU A 116 -2.77 -6.51 4.26
N LEU A 117 -2.25 -7.45 5.05
CA LEU A 117 -2.61 -7.59 6.46
C LEU A 117 -2.32 -6.30 7.22
N LEU A 118 -1.13 -5.74 7.05
CA LEU A 118 -0.74 -4.49 7.70
C LEU A 118 -1.56 -3.29 7.21
N LEU A 119 -1.90 -3.24 5.93
CA LEU A 119 -2.79 -2.21 5.38
C LEU A 119 -4.18 -2.28 6.00
N VAL A 120 -4.74 -3.48 6.14
CA VAL A 120 -6.03 -3.70 6.81
C VAL A 120 -5.95 -3.30 8.27
N CYS A 121 -4.87 -3.64 8.99
CA CYS A 121 -4.66 -3.17 10.36
C CYS A 121 -4.59 -1.64 10.44
N HIS A 122 -3.80 -1.00 9.57
CA HIS A 122 -3.65 0.45 9.54
C HIS A 122 -4.98 1.17 9.27
N VAL A 123 -5.74 0.72 8.27
CA VAL A 123 -7.04 1.32 7.92
C VAL A 123 -8.11 0.97 8.97
N GLY A 124 -8.11 -0.25 9.49
CA GLY A 124 -9.05 -0.72 10.50
C GLY A 124 -8.94 0.00 11.84
N THR A 125 -7.72 0.40 12.24
CA THR A 125 -7.53 1.21 13.47
C THR A 125 -8.24 2.56 13.41
N LYS A 126 -8.49 3.12 12.22
CA LYS A 126 -9.28 4.36 12.02
C LYS A 126 -10.79 4.15 12.07
N ILE A 127 -11.27 2.91 12.00
CA ILE A 127 -12.72 2.57 11.98
C ILE A 127 -13.21 2.20 13.38
N ILE A 128 -12.35 1.58 14.18
CA ILE A 128 -12.70 1.06 15.51
C ILE A 128 -12.44 2.09 16.64
N PHE A 129 -11.57 3.07 16.40
CA PHE A 129 -11.22 4.15 17.33
C PHE A 129 -11.44 5.52 16.68
#